data_AF-A0A2E0QVR3-F1
#
_entry.id   AF-A0A2E0QVR3-F1
#
_cell.length_a   1.000
_cell.length_b   1.000
_cell.length_c   1.000
_cell.angle_alpha   90.00
_cell.angle_beta   90.00
_cell.angle_gamma   90.00
#
_symmetry.space_group_name_H-M   'P 1'
#
loop_
_entity.id
_entity.type
_entity.pdbx_description
1 polymer ?
#
loop_
_entity_poly.entity_id
_entity_poly.type
_entity_poly.pdbx_seq_one_letter_code
_entity_poly.pdbx_strand_id
1 'polypeptide(L)'
;MSSQKRAKHKQSEIVSFSRSYRTALQKGLLDSETPPDPVRLRRLGNRAAKLGIDLLGLARIHESSLTALETASIPAREKRERTRRGTAFFDLVLAPIEESRFIASEANTRFETIIETLTRRTEALDKSNKKLQVEIIRRKDVENSLRTSEATTSLLLKQAQAMQEQMRSLSHRLITAQEDERRRISRELHDIVAQILAAINVQLAVLRSQSSADLADLQEKISVTERLVEQSVEIVHRFAAELRPVVLDDLGLIPALRSY
;
A
#
# COMPACT_ATOMS: atom_id res chain seq x y z
N MET A 1 -42.77 35.39 -2.60
CA MET A 1 -44.12 35.41 -3.23
C MET A 1 -44.79 34.02 -3.43
N SER A 2 -44.11 32.89 -3.17
CA SER A 2 -44.65 31.54 -3.49
C SER A 2 -45.58 30.93 -2.41
N SER A 3 -45.35 31.21 -1.12
CA SER A 3 -46.07 30.55 -0.01
C SER A 3 -47.52 31.03 0.17
N GLN A 4 -47.75 32.35 0.09
CA GLN A 4 -49.09 32.95 0.30
C GLN A 4 -50.07 32.62 -0.83
N LYS A 5 -49.58 32.45 -2.07
CA LYS A 5 -50.39 32.03 -3.23
C LYS A 5 -50.81 30.55 -3.12
N ARG A 6 -49.92 29.69 -2.63
CA ARG A 6 -50.22 28.27 -2.35
C ARG A 6 -51.22 28.10 -1.22
N ALA A 7 -51.10 28.88 -0.14
CA ALA A 7 -52.05 28.86 0.97
C ALA A 7 -53.47 29.27 0.54
N LYS A 8 -53.60 30.36 -0.24
CA LYS A 8 -54.90 30.78 -0.80
C LYS A 8 -55.52 29.74 -1.74
N HIS A 9 -54.70 29.08 -2.57
CA HIS A 9 -55.18 28.03 -3.47
C HIS A 9 -55.70 26.80 -2.70
N LYS A 10 -54.92 26.31 -1.71
CA LYS A 10 -55.33 25.19 -0.85
C LYS A 10 -56.64 25.47 -0.11
N GLN A 11 -56.80 26.69 0.41
CA GLN A 11 -58.04 27.10 1.07
C GLN A 11 -59.25 27.06 0.11
N SER A 12 -59.08 27.51 -1.13
CA SER A 12 -60.13 27.44 -2.15
C SER A 12 -60.51 25.99 -2.49
N GLU A 13 -59.55 25.08 -2.53
CA GLU A 13 -59.78 23.66 -2.80
C GLU A 13 -60.50 22.96 -1.64
N ILE A 14 -60.18 23.30 -0.38
CA ILE A 14 -60.88 22.79 0.80
C ILE A 14 -62.34 23.26 0.79
N VAL A 15 -62.59 24.52 0.47
CA VAL A 15 -63.98 25.05 0.36
C VAL A 15 -64.75 24.34 -0.76
N SER A 16 -64.13 24.11 -1.91
CA SER A 16 -64.71 23.32 -3.01
C SER A 16 -65.03 21.90 -2.56
N PHE A 17 -64.09 21.26 -1.84
CA PHE A 17 -64.28 19.92 -1.29
C PHE A 17 -65.45 19.87 -0.30
N SER A 18 -65.55 20.80 0.65
CA SER A 18 -66.67 20.85 1.61
C SER A 18 -68.03 20.98 0.93
N ARG A 19 -68.10 21.74 -0.17
CA ARG A 19 -69.33 21.81 -1.01
C ARG A 19 -69.64 20.47 -1.66
N SER A 20 -68.66 19.84 -2.32
CA SER A 20 -68.84 18.51 -2.93
C SER A 20 -69.21 17.44 -1.91
N TYR A 21 -68.63 17.51 -0.71
CA TYR A 21 -68.91 16.61 0.42
C TYR A 21 -70.35 16.75 0.88
N ARG A 22 -70.82 17.99 1.10
CA ARG A 22 -72.21 18.26 1.50
C ARG A 22 -73.20 17.76 0.45
N THR A 23 -72.96 18.01 -0.84
CA THR A 23 -73.83 17.53 -1.92
C THR A 23 -73.89 16.00 -1.95
N ALA A 24 -72.75 15.33 -1.77
CA ALA A 24 -72.71 13.86 -1.71
C ALA A 24 -73.41 13.32 -0.46
N LEU A 25 -73.25 13.97 0.70
CA LEU A 25 -73.92 13.61 1.95
C LEU A 25 -75.44 13.81 1.84
N GLN A 26 -75.89 14.96 1.29
CA GLN A 26 -77.31 15.24 1.05
C GLN A 26 -77.94 14.16 0.17
N LYS A 27 -77.27 13.76 -0.93
CA LYS A 27 -77.74 12.69 -1.80
C LYS A 27 -77.81 11.34 -1.06
N GLY A 28 -76.78 10.99 -0.29
CA GLY A 28 -76.77 9.74 0.49
C GLY A 28 -77.81 9.67 1.63
N LEU A 29 -78.21 10.83 2.16
CA LEU A 29 -79.20 10.93 3.24
C LEU A 29 -80.66 11.01 2.75
N LEU A 30 -80.92 11.65 1.59
CA LEU A 30 -82.27 11.93 1.10
C LEU A 30 -82.79 10.90 0.08
N ASP A 31 -81.91 10.19 -0.65
CA ASP A 31 -82.31 9.26 -1.71
C ASP A 31 -82.52 7.85 -1.09
N SER A 32 -83.76 7.43 -0.85
CA SER A 32 -84.06 6.18 -0.15
C SER A 32 -83.89 4.93 -1.02
N GLU A 33 -83.94 5.06 -2.34
CA GLU A 33 -84.01 3.94 -3.29
C GLU A 33 -82.64 3.39 -3.73
N THR A 34 -81.56 4.17 -3.64
CA THR A 34 -80.21 3.71 -4.01
C THR A 34 -79.15 4.13 -2.99
N PRO A 35 -78.39 3.18 -2.38
CA PRO A 35 -77.29 3.53 -1.50
C PRO A 35 -76.18 4.27 -2.28
N PRO A 36 -75.47 5.23 -1.66
CA PRO A 36 -74.42 5.97 -2.33
C PRO A 36 -73.29 5.05 -2.79
N ASP A 37 -72.89 5.20 -4.06
CA ASP A 37 -71.82 4.41 -4.70
C ASP A 37 -70.51 4.43 -3.88
N PRO A 38 -70.09 3.29 -3.30
CA PRO A 38 -68.90 3.20 -2.47
C PRO A 38 -67.62 3.65 -3.20
N VAL A 39 -67.52 3.46 -4.51
CA VAL A 39 -66.36 3.86 -5.32
C VAL A 39 -66.27 5.38 -5.43
N ARG A 40 -67.41 6.08 -5.52
CA ARG A 40 -67.44 7.55 -5.48
C ARG A 40 -67.05 8.10 -4.11
N LEU A 41 -67.52 7.49 -3.03
CA LEU A 41 -67.18 7.91 -1.66
C LEU A 41 -65.70 7.69 -1.34
N ARG A 42 -65.13 6.54 -1.75
CA ARG A 42 -63.68 6.31 -1.67
C ARG A 42 -62.88 7.30 -2.50
N ARG A 43 -63.35 7.69 -3.69
CA ARG A 43 -62.69 8.76 -4.48
C ARG A 43 -62.74 10.12 -3.78
N LEU A 44 -63.85 10.44 -3.14
CA LEU A 44 -63.98 11.65 -2.31
C LEU A 44 -63.00 11.60 -1.13
N GLY A 45 -62.87 10.45 -0.45
CA GLY A 45 -61.88 10.24 0.61
C GLY A 45 -60.44 10.37 0.12
N ASN A 46 -60.11 9.81 -1.05
CA ASN A 46 -58.80 9.97 -1.68
C ASN A 46 -58.48 11.44 -2.00
N ARG A 47 -59.48 12.22 -2.42
CA ARG A 47 -59.33 13.66 -2.65
C ARG A 47 -59.11 14.40 -1.33
N ALA A 48 -59.81 14.02 -0.26
CA ALA A 48 -59.60 14.59 1.07
C ALA A 48 -58.18 14.33 1.59
N ALA A 49 -57.68 13.09 1.44
CA ALA A 49 -56.32 12.70 1.79
C ALA A 49 -55.26 13.52 1.02
N LYS A 50 -55.45 13.70 -0.29
CA LYS A 50 -54.55 14.53 -1.14
C LYS A 50 -54.53 16.01 -0.74
N LEU A 51 -55.65 16.54 -0.24
CA LEU A 51 -55.74 17.91 0.28
C LEU A 51 -55.13 18.04 1.68
N GLY A 52 -54.73 16.93 2.31
CA GLY A 52 -54.23 16.91 3.68
C GLY A 52 -55.32 17.20 4.71
N ILE A 53 -56.57 16.82 4.42
CA ILE A 53 -57.67 16.87 5.38
C ILE A 53 -57.53 15.66 6.30
N ASP A 54 -57.33 15.91 7.58
CA ASP A 54 -57.24 14.89 8.62
C ASP A 54 -58.62 14.48 9.15
N LEU A 55 -58.66 13.49 10.05
CA LEU A 55 -59.90 13.02 10.69
C LEU A 55 -60.70 14.18 11.30
N LEU A 56 -60.03 15.10 12.01
CA LEU A 56 -60.67 16.24 12.66
C LEU A 56 -61.20 17.26 11.65
N GLY A 57 -60.47 17.49 10.56
CA GLY A 57 -60.92 18.31 9.44
C GLY A 57 -62.15 17.71 8.77
N LEU A 58 -62.14 16.39 8.51
CA LEU A 58 -63.28 15.70 7.91
C LEU A 58 -64.49 15.69 8.84
N ALA A 59 -64.30 15.45 10.14
CA ALA A 59 -65.36 15.47 11.16
C ALA A 59 -66.05 16.84 11.22
N ARG A 60 -65.28 17.94 11.22
CA ARG A 60 -65.83 19.31 11.17
C ARG A 60 -66.62 19.58 9.89
N ILE A 61 -66.13 19.09 8.74
CA ILE A 61 -66.85 19.20 7.47
C ILE A 61 -68.14 18.37 7.50
N HIS A 62 -68.12 17.20 8.12
CA HIS A 62 -69.29 16.34 8.28
C HIS A 62 -70.36 16.97 9.17
N GLU A 63 -69.98 17.43 10.36
CA GLU A 63 -70.85 18.11 11.32
C GLU A 63 -71.49 19.38 10.73
N SER A 64 -70.68 20.25 10.10
CA SER A 64 -71.20 21.45 9.44
C SER A 64 -72.09 21.14 8.24
N SER A 65 -71.91 19.98 7.59
CA SER A 65 -72.78 19.54 6.51
C SER A 65 -74.09 18.96 7.02
N LEU A 66 -74.07 18.19 8.13
CA LEU A 66 -75.28 17.72 8.80
C LEU A 66 -76.12 18.88 9.33
N THR A 67 -75.49 19.83 10.04
CA THR A 67 -76.15 21.03 10.58
C THR A 67 -76.82 21.85 9.48
N ALA A 68 -76.15 21.98 8.32
CA ALA A 68 -76.71 22.70 7.17
C ALA A 68 -77.89 21.96 6.49
N LEU A 69 -78.08 20.66 6.77
CA LEU A 69 -79.14 19.82 6.21
C LEU A 69 -80.29 19.56 7.21
N GLU A 70 -80.17 20.01 8.46
CA GLU A 70 -81.25 19.96 9.46
C GLU A 70 -82.27 21.07 9.19
N THR A 71 -83.33 20.75 8.43
CA THR A 71 -84.34 21.76 8.04
C THR A 71 -85.76 21.48 8.51
N ALA A 72 -86.07 20.34 9.16
CA ALA A 72 -87.41 20.07 9.70
C ALA A 72 -87.43 18.98 10.79
N SER A 73 -88.48 18.97 11.62
CA SER A 73 -88.75 17.92 12.60
C SER A 73 -89.16 16.62 11.89
N ILE A 74 -88.24 15.65 11.88
CA ILE A 74 -88.39 14.36 11.20
C ILE A 74 -88.76 13.27 12.22
N PRO A 75 -89.62 12.28 11.89
CA PRO A 75 -89.95 11.17 12.78
C PRO A 75 -88.71 10.41 13.29
N ALA A 76 -88.78 9.91 14.53
CA ALA A 76 -87.65 9.25 15.20
C ALA A 76 -87.03 8.07 14.40
N ARG A 77 -87.85 7.33 13.65
CA ARG A 77 -87.38 6.21 12.79
C ARG A 77 -86.51 6.68 11.65
N GLU A 78 -86.90 7.76 10.98
CA GLU A 78 -86.16 8.34 9.86
C GLU A 78 -84.91 9.09 10.35
N LYS A 79 -84.96 9.70 11.56
CA LYS A 79 -83.77 10.25 12.23
C LYS A 79 -82.70 9.18 12.49
N ARG A 80 -83.09 7.99 12.97
CA ARG A 80 -82.17 6.86 13.18
C ARG A 80 -81.56 6.37 11.87
N GLU A 81 -82.36 6.24 10.81
CA GLU A 81 -81.87 5.80 9.50
C GLU A 81 -80.91 6.82 8.87
N ARG A 82 -81.22 8.12 8.95
CA ARG A 82 -80.31 9.19 8.50
C ARG A 82 -79.00 9.19 9.29
N THR A 83 -79.05 8.96 10.61
CA THR A 83 -77.85 8.84 11.44
C THR A 83 -76.98 7.67 10.97
N ARG A 84 -77.58 6.49 10.79
CA ARG A 84 -76.89 5.29 10.32
C ARG A 84 -76.24 5.50 8.94
N ARG A 85 -76.97 6.09 7.99
CA ARG A 85 -76.46 6.42 6.65
C ARG A 85 -75.36 7.48 6.70
N GLY A 86 -75.48 8.47 7.58
CA GLY A 86 -74.47 9.49 7.82
C GLY A 86 -73.16 8.89 8.35
N THR A 87 -73.24 7.97 9.32
CA THR A 87 -72.08 7.23 9.83
C THR A 87 -71.44 6.37 8.74
N ALA A 88 -72.23 5.56 8.02
CA ALA A 88 -71.69 4.72 6.94
C ALA A 88 -71.03 5.55 5.81
N PHE A 89 -71.60 6.72 5.49
CA PHE A 89 -71.00 7.67 4.55
C PHE A 89 -69.66 8.20 5.08
N PHE A 90 -69.61 8.62 6.34
CA PHE A 90 -68.41 9.15 6.97
C PHE A 90 -67.29 8.11 6.97
N ASP A 91 -67.58 6.86 7.36
CA ASP A 91 -66.62 5.77 7.42
C ASP A 91 -66.02 5.47 6.04
N LEU A 92 -66.84 5.46 4.97
CA LEU A 92 -66.37 5.22 3.61
C LEU A 92 -65.49 6.35 3.04
N VAL A 93 -65.73 7.59 3.45
CA VAL A 93 -64.89 8.74 3.07
C VAL A 93 -63.64 8.83 3.95
N LEU A 94 -63.71 8.37 5.19
CA LEU A 94 -62.59 8.34 6.14
C LEU A 94 -61.56 7.26 5.77
N ALA A 95 -62.00 6.08 5.33
CA ALA A 95 -61.13 4.93 5.09
C ALA A 95 -59.88 5.24 4.23
N PRO A 96 -59.96 5.94 3.07
CA PRO A 96 -58.77 6.29 2.29
C PRO A 96 -57.81 7.27 2.99
N ILE A 97 -58.31 8.14 3.89
CA ILE A 97 -57.48 9.06 4.68
C ILE A 97 -56.66 8.28 5.71
N GLU A 98 -57.30 7.32 6.39
CA GLU A 98 -56.62 6.45 7.36
C GLU A 98 -55.61 5.52 6.69
N GLU A 99 -55.97 4.93 5.54
CA GLU A 99 -55.09 4.10 4.71
C GLU A 99 -53.84 4.88 4.29
N SER A 100 -54.02 6.12 3.78
CA SER A 100 -52.90 6.98 3.41
C SER A 100 -52.02 7.38 4.61
N ARG A 101 -52.62 7.62 5.79
CA ARG A 101 -51.87 7.96 7.01
C ARG A 101 -51.05 6.76 7.50
N PHE A 102 -51.63 5.57 7.46
CA PHE A 102 -50.93 4.34 7.84
C PHE A 102 -49.73 4.09 6.93
N ILE A 103 -49.92 4.16 5.61
CA ILE A 103 -48.83 4.00 4.62
C ILE A 103 -47.74 5.06 4.84
N ALA A 104 -48.12 6.31 5.08
CA ALA A 104 -47.16 7.39 5.33
C ALA A 104 -46.36 7.16 6.63
N SER A 105 -47.03 6.70 7.69
CA SER A 105 -46.38 6.36 8.97
C SER A 105 -45.38 5.22 8.79
N GLU A 106 -45.79 4.15 8.11
CA GLU A 106 -44.91 3.00 7.85
C GLU A 106 -43.70 3.41 6.99
N ALA A 107 -43.93 4.19 5.94
CA ALA A 107 -42.85 4.73 5.11
C ALA A 107 -41.90 5.59 5.95
N ASN A 108 -42.40 6.43 6.85
CA ASN A 108 -41.58 7.30 7.69
C ASN A 108 -40.70 6.49 8.65
N THR A 109 -41.23 5.45 9.30
CA THR A 109 -40.44 4.54 10.14
C THR A 109 -39.35 3.81 9.35
N ARG A 110 -39.67 3.37 8.12
CA ARG A 110 -38.67 2.77 7.22
C ARG A 110 -37.58 3.78 6.84
N PHE A 111 -37.96 5.03 6.55
CA PHE A 111 -37.00 6.09 6.24
C PHE A 111 -36.09 6.41 7.41
N GLU A 112 -36.61 6.51 8.63
CA GLU A 112 -35.82 6.72 9.85
C GLU A 112 -34.77 5.61 10.02
N THR A 113 -35.17 4.35 9.87
CA THR A 113 -34.26 3.20 9.93
C THR A 113 -33.14 3.28 8.88
N ILE A 114 -33.47 3.69 7.65
CA ILE A 114 -32.48 3.86 6.57
C ILE A 114 -31.52 5.00 6.91
N ILE A 115 -32.03 6.15 7.36
CA ILE A 115 -31.22 7.31 7.73
C ILE A 115 -30.23 6.95 8.85
N GLU A 116 -30.69 6.24 9.87
CA GLU A 116 -29.81 5.76 10.94
C GLU A 116 -28.72 4.84 10.42
N THR A 117 -29.09 3.88 9.55
CA THR A 117 -28.13 2.93 8.96
C THR A 117 -27.10 3.65 8.09
N LEU A 118 -27.54 4.61 7.27
CA LEU A 118 -26.65 5.41 6.44
C LEU A 118 -25.71 6.27 7.30
N THR A 119 -26.22 6.87 8.38
CA THR A 119 -25.41 7.66 9.31
C THR A 119 -24.30 6.81 9.93
N ARG A 120 -24.66 5.64 10.49
CA ARG A 120 -23.67 4.71 11.07
C ARG A 120 -22.63 4.24 10.06
N ARG A 121 -23.05 3.97 8.81
CA ARG A 121 -22.12 3.54 7.74
C ARG A 121 -21.18 4.66 7.32
N THR A 122 -21.67 5.89 7.21
CA THR A 122 -20.84 7.06 6.87
C THR A 122 -19.76 7.30 7.94
N GLU A 123 -20.12 7.22 9.22
CA GLU A 123 -19.17 7.34 10.33
C GLU A 123 -18.12 6.22 10.32
N ALA A 124 -18.55 4.97 10.08
CA ALA A 124 -17.64 3.83 9.99
C ALA A 124 -16.66 3.99 8.81
N LEU A 125 -17.14 4.47 7.66
CA LEU A 125 -16.31 4.77 6.50
C LEU A 125 -15.32 5.90 6.76
N ASP A 126 -15.75 7.00 7.39
CA ASP A 126 -14.85 8.10 7.76
C ASP A 126 -13.73 7.62 8.70
N LYS A 127 -14.08 6.81 9.71
CA LYS A 127 -13.09 6.20 10.61
C LYS A 127 -12.12 5.28 9.89
N SER A 128 -12.62 4.46 8.95
CA SER A 128 -11.78 3.58 8.14
C SER A 128 -10.84 4.37 7.23
N ASN A 129 -11.36 5.40 6.54
CA ASN A 129 -10.59 6.27 5.67
C ASN A 129 -9.47 6.98 6.43
N LYS A 130 -9.75 7.52 7.63
CA LYS A 130 -8.72 8.13 8.49
C LYS A 130 -7.61 7.14 8.86
N LYS A 131 -7.96 5.90 9.21
CA LYS A 131 -6.98 4.84 9.48
C LYS A 131 -6.12 4.52 8.26
N LEU A 132 -6.75 4.38 7.09
CA LEU A 132 -6.04 4.10 5.84
C LEU A 132 -5.10 5.24 5.44
N GLN A 133 -5.50 6.50 5.65
CA GLN A 133 -4.63 7.65 5.40
C GLN A 133 -3.36 7.62 6.28
N VAL A 134 -3.50 7.32 7.57
CA VAL A 134 -2.34 7.18 8.48
C VAL A 134 -1.43 6.04 8.03
N GLU A 135 -2.00 4.89 7.66
CA GLU A 135 -1.24 3.73 7.18
C GLU A 135 -0.50 4.03 5.87
N ILE A 136 -1.11 4.76 4.94
CA ILE A 136 -0.48 5.19 3.68
C ILE A 136 0.73 6.08 3.97
N ILE A 137 0.60 7.05 4.88
CA ILE A 137 1.70 7.94 5.26
C ILE A 137 2.84 7.11 5.85
N ARG A 138 2.54 6.20 6.79
CA ARG A 138 3.55 5.34 7.42
C ARG A 138 4.26 4.44 6.40
N ARG A 139 3.53 3.81 5.49
CA ARG A 139 4.11 2.96 4.44
C ARG A 139 5.02 3.73 3.51
N LYS A 140 4.63 4.96 3.14
CA LYS A 140 5.44 5.83 2.28
C LYS A 140 6.75 6.23 2.94
N ASP A 141 6.75 6.46 4.26
CA ASP A 141 7.95 6.76 5.02
C ASP A 141 8.92 5.56 5.08
N VAL A 142 8.38 4.36 5.33
CA VAL A 142 9.16 3.11 5.30
C VAL A 142 9.72 2.84 3.91
N GLU A 143 8.93 3.02 2.86
CA GLU A 143 9.35 2.83 1.46
C GLU A 143 10.50 3.78 1.09
N ASN A 144 10.39 5.06 1.46
CA ASN A 144 11.46 6.04 1.23
C ASN A 144 12.75 5.65 1.97
N SER A 145 12.62 5.26 3.25
CA SER A 145 13.77 4.82 4.06
C SER A 145 14.43 3.59 3.43
N LEU A 146 13.65 2.60 3.00
CA LEU A 146 14.14 1.41 2.33
C LEU A 146 14.87 1.76 1.03
N ARG A 147 14.29 2.63 0.20
CA ARG A 147 14.90 3.09 -1.06
C ARG A 147 16.25 3.78 -0.84
N THR A 148 16.36 4.60 0.21
CA THR A 148 17.65 5.22 0.55
C THR A 148 18.68 4.19 1.02
N SER A 149 18.26 3.23 1.84
CA SER A 149 19.12 2.12 2.28
C SER A 149 19.61 1.28 1.11
N GLU A 150 18.72 0.88 0.19
CA GLU A 150 19.07 0.11 -1.02
C GLU A 150 20.06 0.86 -1.92
N ALA A 151 19.89 2.18 -2.07
CA ALA A 151 20.84 3.00 -2.83
C ALA A 151 22.22 3.01 -2.16
N THR A 152 22.27 3.16 -0.83
CA THR A 152 23.54 3.15 -0.09
C THR A 152 24.23 1.78 -0.14
N THR A 153 23.50 0.68 0.03
CA THR A 153 24.09 -0.67 -0.03
C THR A 153 24.61 -0.99 -1.42
N SER A 154 23.88 -0.58 -2.48
CA SER A 154 24.35 -0.73 -3.86
C SER A 154 25.65 0.03 -4.12
N LEU A 155 25.78 1.25 -3.59
CA LEU A 155 27.01 2.05 -3.72
C LEU A 155 28.18 1.40 -2.97
N LEU A 156 27.96 0.97 -1.72
CA LEU A 156 28.99 0.32 -0.92
C LEU A 156 29.46 -1.00 -1.56
N LEU A 157 28.54 -1.79 -2.12
CA LEU A 157 28.90 -3.02 -2.83
C LEU A 157 29.79 -2.74 -4.05
N LYS A 158 29.45 -1.72 -4.85
CA LYS A 158 30.28 -1.31 -6.00
C LYS A 158 31.67 -0.84 -5.57
N GLN A 159 31.76 -0.08 -4.48
CA GLN A 159 33.05 0.36 -3.93
C GLN A 159 33.87 -0.83 -3.43
N ALA A 160 33.26 -1.78 -2.72
CA ALA A 160 33.93 -2.98 -2.25
C ALA A 160 34.46 -3.83 -3.41
N GLN A 161 33.67 -4.01 -4.47
CA GLN A 161 34.09 -4.73 -5.68
C GLN A 161 35.27 -4.04 -6.37
N ALA A 162 35.20 -2.71 -6.56
CA ALA A 162 36.31 -1.95 -7.15
C ALA A 162 37.59 -2.04 -6.31
N MET A 163 37.47 -1.97 -4.98
CA MET A 163 38.63 -2.10 -4.09
C MET A 163 39.22 -3.51 -4.13
N GLN A 164 38.37 -4.55 -4.20
CA GLN A 164 38.81 -5.93 -4.34
C GLN A 164 39.55 -6.15 -5.68
N GLU A 165 39.06 -5.59 -6.78
CA GLU A 165 39.75 -5.64 -8.08
C GLU A 165 41.10 -4.92 -8.04
N GLN A 166 41.16 -3.74 -7.41
CA GLN A 166 42.42 -3.01 -7.21
C GLN A 166 43.42 -3.81 -6.38
N MET A 167 42.99 -4.41 -5.26
CA MET A 167 43.86 -5.26 -4.45
C MET A 167 44.37 -6.46 -5.24
N ARG A 168 43.49 -7.14 -5.99
CA ARG A 168 43.89 -8.27 -6.85
C ARG A 168 44.91 -7.84 -7.91
N SER A 169 44.70 -6.69 -8.54
CA SER A 169 45.63 -6.15 -9.53
C SER A 169 46.99 -5.81 -8.91
N LEU A 170 47.01 -5.17 -7.74
CA LEU A 170 48.23 -4.83 -7.03
C LEU A 170 48.99 -6.08 -6.58
N SER A 171 48.29 -7.06 -6.02
CA SER A 171 48.89 -8.35 -5.64
C SER A 171 49.53 -9.05 -6.83
N HIS A 172 48.85 -9.09 -7.99
CA HIS A 172 49.45 -9.64 -9.21
C HIS A 172 50.72 -8.88 -9.62
N ARG A 173 50.70 -7.56 -9.61
CA ARG A 173 51.88 -6.74 -9.95
C ARG A 173 53.04 -6.98 -8.98
N LEU A 174 52.76 -7.09 -7.68
CA LEU A 174 53.79 -7.38 -6.67
C LEU A 174 54.42 -8.76 -6.89
N ILE A 175 53.59 -9.79 -7.13
CA ILE A 175 54.09 -11.15 -7.41
C ILE A 175 54.95 -11.14 -8.68
N THR A 176 54.47 -10.52 -9.78
CA THR A 176 55.24 -10.45 -11.02
C THR A 176 56.56 -9.70 -10.83
N ALA A 177 56.55 -8.56 -10.14
CA ALA A 177 57.77 -7.81 -9.84
C ALA A 177 58.76 -8.63 -9.00
N GLN A 178 58.26 -9.38 -8.00
CA GLN A 178 59.08 -10.26 -7.18
C GLN A 178 59.69 -11.41 -8.00
N GLU A 179 58.92 -12.02 -8.90
CA GLU A 179 59.41 -13.08 -9.79
C GLU A 179 60.46 -12.57 -10.78
N ASP A 180 60.25 -11.39 -11.35
CA ASP A 180 61.19 -10.77 -12.28
C ASP A 180 62.50 -10.40 -11.57
N GLU A 181 62.42 -9.89 -10.34
CA GLU A 181 63.60 -9.63 -9.52
C GLU A 181 64.34 -10.92 -9.16
N ARG A 182 63.61 -11.99 -8.80
CA ARG A 182 64.20 -13.31 -8.55
C ARG A 182 64.93 -13.85 -9.80
N ARG A 183 64.34 -13.69 -10.99
CA ARG A 183 64.98 -14.06 -12.26
C ARG A 183 66.20 -13.21 -12.57
N ARG A 184 66.19 -11.92 -12.22
CA ARG A 184 67.33 -11.00 -12.38
C ARG A 184 68.48 -11.42 -11.49
N ILE A 185 68.22 -11.63 -10.19
CA ILE A 185 69.21 -12.09 -9.21
C ILE A 185 69.80 -13.45 -9.62
N SER A 186 68.96 -14.41 -10.03
CA SER A 186 69.46 -15.73 -10.46
C SER A 186 70.39 -15.66 -11.67
N ARG A 187 70.16 -14.74 -12.61
CA ARG A 187 71.05 -14.53 -13.76
C ARG A 187 72.37 -13.91 -13.34
N GLU A 188 72.31 -12.86 -12.53
CA GLU A 188 73.50 -12.19 -12.00
C GLU A 188 74.37 -13.15 -11.18
N LEU A 189 73.75 -14.00 -10.35
CA LEU A 189 74.42 -15.07 -9.61
C LEU A 189 75.08 -16.07 -10.55
N HIS A 190 74.36 -16.60 -11.54
CA HIS A 190 74.92 -17.54 -12.51
C HIS A 190 76.14 -16.95 -13.22
N ASP A 191 76.07 -15.69 -13.64
CA ASP A 191 77.16 -15.01 -14.35
C ASP A 191 78.39 -14.84 -13.45
N ILE A 192 78.21 -14.39 -12.20
CA ILE A 192 79.31 -14.25 -11.23
C ILE A 192 79.93 -15.62 -10.93
N VAL A 193 79.14 -16.65 -10.67
CA VAL A 193 79.65 -17.99 -10.37
C VAL A 193 80.37 -18.60 -11.57
N ALA A 194 79.82 -18.47 -12.78
CA ALA A 194 80.45 -18.94 -14.01
C ALA A 194 81.81 -18.27 -14.25
N GLN A 195 81.92 -16.97 -13.99
CA GLN A 195 83.18 -16.23 -14.09
C GLN A 195 84.23 -16.75 -13.10
N ILE A 196 83.84 -16.98 -11.84
CA ILE A 196 84.80 -17.47 -10.83
C ILE A 196 85.23 -18.91 -11.14
N LEU A 197 84.30 -19.79 -11.53
CA LEU A 197 84.62 -21.16 -11.95
C LEU A 197 85.54 -21.20 -13.19
N ALA A 198 85.35 -20.28 -14.14
CA ALA A 198 86.24 -20.15 -15.29
C ALA A 198 87.66 -19.73 -14.85
N ALA A 199 87.78 -18.78 -13.92
CA ALA A 199 89.07 -18.36 -13.36
C ALA A 199 89.77 -19.52 -12.62
N ILE A 200 89.03 -20.30 -11.82
CA ILE A 200 89.53 -21.51 -11.16
C ILE A 200 90.06 -22.52 -12.19
N ASN A 201 89.28 -22.80 -13.25
CA ASN A 201 89.69 -23.75 -14.29
C ASN A 201 90.95 -23.31 -15.03
N VAL A 202 91.08 -22.01 -15.34
CA VAL A 202 92.31 -21.46 -15.95
C VAL A 202 93.50 -21.65 -15.02
N GLN A 203 93.34 -21.33 -13.73
CA GLN A 203 94.41 -21.47 -12.74
C GLN A 203 94.84 -22.95 -12.57
N LEU A 204 93.89 -23.88 -12.55
CA LEU A 204 94.16 -25.32 -12.53
C LEU A 204 94.85 -25.82 -13.81
N ALA A 205 94.51 -25.28 -14.98
CA ALA A 205 95.18 -25.62 -16.24
C ALA A 205 96.64 -25.13 -16.28
N VAL A 206 96.90 -23.96 -15.70
CA VAL A 206 98.27 -23.44 -15.50
C VAL A 206 99.06 -24.35 -14.56
N LEU A 207 98.46 -24.75 -13.43
CA LEU A 207 99.06 -25.69 -12.48
C LEU A 207 99.38 -27.05 -13.14
N ARG A 208 98.50 -27.55 -14.02
CA ARG A 208 98.69 -28.85 -14.71
C ARG A 208 99.79 -28.81 -15.78
N SER A 209 100.03 -27.66 -16.42
CA SER A 209 101.01 -27.54 -17.51
C SER A 209 102.44 -27.29 -17.04
N GLN A 210 102.64 -27.00 -15.74
CA GLN A 210 103.95 -26.81 -15.13
C GLN A 210 104.50 -28.11 -14.52
N SER A 211 105.20 -28.91 -15.33
CA SER A 211 105.86 -30.15 -14.91
C SER A 211 107.29 -29.97 -14.35
N SER A 212 107.80 -28.73 -14.28
CA SER A 212 109.15 -28.38 -13.81
C SER A 212 109.25 -27.08 -12.99
N ALA A 213 108.14 -26.59 -12.43
CA ALA A 213 108.11 -25.35 -11.64
C ALA A 213 108.64 -25.54 -10.21
N ASP A 214 109.20 -24.46 -9.64
CA ASP A 214 109.69 -24.39 -8.27
C ASP A 214 108.55 -24.61 -7.26
N LEU A 215 108.83 -25.29 -6.16
CA LEU A 215 107.81 -25.76 -5.20
C LEU A 215 107.03 -24.59 -4.56
N ALA A 216 107.68 -23.43 -4.44
CA ALA A 216 107.08 -22.19 -3.94
C ALA A 216 106.06 -21.58 -4.92
N ASP A 217 106.34 -21.55 -6.23
CA ASP A 217 105.41 -21.05 -7.28
C ASP A 217 104.15 -21.93 -7.35
N LEU A 218 104.33 -23.26 -7.17
CA LEU A 218 103.23 -24.21 -7.14
C LEU A 218 102.33 -24.00 -5.91
N GLN A 219 102.91 -23.81 -4.72
CA GLN A 219 102.15 -23.53 -3.50
C GLN A 219 101.36 -22.21 -3.59
N GLU A 220 101.96 -21.15 -4.15
CA GLU A 220 101.27 -19.86 -4.32
C GLU A 220 100.05 -19.99 -5.24
N LYS A 221 100.20 -20.68 -6.37
CA LYS A 221 99.09 -20.87 -7.33
C LYS A 221 97.98 -21.78 -6.79
N ILE A 222 98.32 -22.80 -6.01
CA ILE A 222 97.31 -23.60 -5.28
C ILE A 222 96.55 -22.69 -4.31
N SER A 223 97.25 -21.88 -3.51
CA SER A 223 96.64 -20.96 -2.56
C SER A 223 95.73 -19.91 -3.22
N VAL A 224 96.10 -19.40 -4.41
CA VAL A 224 95.23 -18.52 -5.21
C VAL A 224 93.95 -19.25 -5.63
N THR A 225 94.07 -20.51 -6.06
CA THR A 225 92.93 -21.33 -6.48
C THR A 225 91.97 -21.61 -5.31
N GLU A 226 92.52 -21.94 -4.14
CA GLU A 226 91.74 -22.15 -2.91
C GLU A 226 90.95 -20.89 -2.52
N ARG A 227 91.57 -19.70 -2.59
CA ARG A 227 90.87 -18.43 -2.34
C ARG A 227 89.70 -18.18 -3.30
N LEU A 228 89.85 -18.51 -4.59
CA LEU A 228 88.75 -18.38 -5.57
C LEU A 228 87.59 -19.34 -5.28
N VAL A 229 87.90 -20.54 -4.78
CA VAL A 229 86.89 -21.51 -4.33
C VAL A 229 86.15 -21.00 -3.09
N GLU A 230 86.86 -20.48 -2.09
CA GLU A 230 86.26 -19.88 -0.88
C GLU A 230 85.33 -18.70 -1.25
N GLN A 231 85.78 -17.81 -2.12
CA GLN A 231 84.96 -16.70 -2.62
C GLN A 231 83.69 -17.17 -3.35
N SER A 232 83.79 -18.26 -4.14
CA SER A 232 82.62 -18.83 -4.83
C SER A 232 81.59 -19.38 -3.83
N VAL A 233 82.06 -20.08 -2.79
CA VAL A 233 81.20 -20.65 -1.75
C VAL A 233 80.50 -19.55 -0.96
N GLU A 234 81.20 -18.47 -0.60
CA GLU A 234 80.62 -17.32 0.11
C GLU A 234 79.55 -16.61 -0.72
N ILE A 235 79.81 -16.40 -2.02
CA ILE A 235 78.87 -15.78 -2.95
C ILE A 235 77.60 -16.65 -3.08
N VAL A 236 77.75 -17.96 -3.29
CA VAL A 236 76.61 -18.88 -3.38
C VAL A 236 75.79 -18.89 -2.09
N HIS A 237 76.45 -18.89 -0.92
CA HIS A 237 75.76 -18.83 0.37
C HIS A 237 74.97 -17.54 0.58
N ARG A 238 75.55 -16.37 0.24
CA ARG A 238 74.87 -15.08 0.37
C ARG A 238 73.62 -15.01 -0.51
N PHE A 239 73.73 -15.41 -1.77
CA PHE A 239 72.60 -15.38 -2.69
C PHE A 239 71.53 -16.44 -2.39
N ALA A 240 71.91 -17.63 -1.90
CA ALA A 240 70.95 -18.64 -1.46
C ALA A 240 70.08 -18.15 -0.30
N ALA A 241 70.63 -17.29 0.57
CA ALA A 241 69.87 -16.63 1.63
C ALA A 241 68.92 -15.54 1.09
N GLU A 242 69.37 -14.73 0.13
CA GLU A 242 68.57 -13.66 -0.49
C GLU A 242 67.44 -14.18 -1.40
N LEU A 243 67.62 -15.34 -2.03
CA LEU A 243 66.63 -15.98 -2.89
C LEU A 243 65.62 -16.84 -2.12
N ARG A 244 65.82 -17.06 -0.82
CA ARG A 244 64.90 -17.84 0.02
C ARG A 244 63.56 -17.10 0.15
N PRO A 245 62.43 -17.69 -0.29
CA PRO A 245 61.16 -16.98 -0.26
C PRO A 245 60.69 -16.77 1.20
N VAL A 246 60.51 -15.52 1.61
CA VAL A 246 59.90 -15.15 2.92
C VAL A 246 58.51 -15.78 3.09
N VAL A 247 57.78 -16.03 1.99
CA VAL A 247 56.47 -16.69 2.00
C VAL A 247 56.52 -18.14 2.50
N LEU A 248 57.65 -18.83 2.36
CA LEU A 248 57.85 -20.20 2.87
C LEU A 248 58.21 -20.23 4.36
N ASP A 249 58.88 -19.19 4.86
CA ASP A 249 59.32 -19.10 6.25
C ASP A 249 58.23 -18.55 7.19
N ASP A 250 57.34 -17.66 6.72
CA ASP A 250 56.36 -16.97 7.58
C ASP A 250 54.95 -17.57 7.59
N LEU A 251 54.53 -18.35 6.57
CA LEU A 251 53.14 -18.82 6.46
C LEU A 251 52.99 -20.35 6.43
N GLY A 252 54.04 -21.11 6.11
CA GLY A 252 53.93 -22.54 5.84
C GLY A 252 53.10 -22.85 4.58
N LEU A 253 53.09 -24.11 4.14
CA LEU A 253 52.50 -24.55 2.87
C LEU A 253 50.97 -24.35 2.78
N ILE A 254 50.28 -24.18 3.92
CA ILE A 254 48.82 -24.29 4.02
C ILE A 254 48.06 -22.98 3.70
N PRO A 255 48.51 -21.78 4.09
CA PRO A 255 47.86 -20.53 3.69
C PRO A 255 48.01 -20.20 2.20
N ALA A 256 49.13 -20.60 1.57
CA ALA A 256 49.38 -20.36 0.14
C ALA A 256 48.43 -21.13 -0.79
N LEU A 257 47.93 -22.30 -0.35
CA LEU A 257 46.93 -23.08 -1.07
C LEU A 257 45.49 -22.59 -0.85
N ARG A 258 45.25 -21.70 0.13
CA ARG A 258 43.92 -21.10 0.38
C ARG A 258 43.72 -19.75 -0.31
N SER A 259 44.76 -19.19 -0.94
CA SER A 259 44.73 -17.90 -1.62
C SER A 259 44.60 -17.98 -3.15
N TYR A 260 44.36 -19.17 -3.71
CA TYR A 260 44.08 -19.41 -5.13
C TYR A 260 42.63 -19.83 -5.35
#